data_AF-A0A7C5K065-F1
#
_entry.id   AF-A0A7C5K065-F1
#
_cell.length_a   1.000
_cell.length_b   1.000
_cell.length_c   1.000
_cell.angle_alpha   90.00
_cell.angle_beta   90.00
_cell.angle_gamma   90.00
#
_symmetry.space_group_name_H-M   'P 1'
#
loop_
_entity.id
_entity.type
_entity.pdbx_description
1 polymer ?
#
loop_
_entity_poly.entity_id
_entity_poly.type
_entity_poly.pdbx_seq_one_letter_code
_entity_poly.pdbx_strand_id
1 'polypeptide(L)'
;MGAKENIARNYLTSARGFQIIRLYDPRVSSTTNGTPSQDLIKWWLTQGVGFVNFGGHGSRDQWDGVLHTLTVDSSALYNTKLPIVTSVGCGTAQFAVQPPYESYVDINGQTHSGINYGELWPTSLTLPQPVSIQADIHDSFPEHMLCYHADKGAIAYYGCVTGAQAWSKYLDEFFYEGYNETVKLGDMWINAVTKYCDASKTIYRYSLGSIGRGETSVRSGGDWFLVAGYHQPIKFMLFGDPSLRVGGLANRPPSASTLTPEDITITEGTTYTFNVADYGFTDHEGTPLTYR
;
A
#
# COMPACT_ATOMS: atom_id res chain seq x y z
N MET A 1 -8.01 -16.94 -0.81
CA MET A 1 -9.16 -16.94 0.12
C MET A 1 -8.78 -17.17 1.57
N GLY A 2 -7.99 -18.22 1.92
CA GLY A 2 -7.65 -18.54 3.33
C GLY A 2 -7.20 -17.34 4.18
N ALA A 3 -6.26 -16.52 3.68
CA ALA A 3 -5.78 -15.33 4.41
C ALA A 3 -6.89 -14.30 4.69
N LYS A 4 -7.72 -13.96 3.69
CA LYS A 4 -8.81 -12.97 3.86
C LYS A 4 -9.83 -13.42 4.90
N GLU A 5 -10.22 -14.69 4.87
CA GLU A 5 -11.14 -15.25 5.87
C GLU A 5 -10.48 -15.41 7.24
N ASN A 6 -9.18 -15.69 7.31
CA ASN A 6 -8.43 -15.67 8.57
C ASN A 6 -8.43 -14.28 9.19
N ILE A 7 -8.24 -13.22 8.40
CA ILE A 7 -8.28 -11.84 8.87
C ILE A 7 -9.66 -11.52 9.45
N ALA A 8 -10.73 -11.80 8.70
CA ALA A 8 -12.10 -11.58 9.15
C ALA A 8 -12.46 -12.38 10.42
N ARG A 9 -11.97 -13.61 10.54
CA ARG A 9 -12.28 -14.50 11.67
C ARG A 9 -11.48 -14.19 12.92
N ASN A 10 -10.22 -13.77 12.78
CA ASN A 10 -9.28 -13.73 13.90
C ASN A 10 -8.88 -12.31 14.33
N TYR A 11 -8.92 -11.34 13.42
CA TYR A 11 -8.34 -10.01 13.68
C TYR A 11 -9.37 -8.87 13.57
N LEU A 12 -10.26 -8.92 12.57
CA LEU A 12 -11.32 -7.94 12.36
C LEU A 12 -12.70 -8.56 12.68
N THR A 13 -12.90 -8.96 13.94
CA THR A 13 -14.11 -9.69 14.34
C THR A 13 -15.24 -8.75 14.74
N SER A 14 -16.48 -9.26 14.72
CA SER A 14 -17.64 -8.55 15.27
C SER A 14 -17.50 -8.26 16.77
N ALA A 15 -16.82 -9.15 17.52
CA ALA A 15 -16.49 -8.91 18.93
C ALA A 15 -15.55 -7.70 19.13
N ARG A 16 -14.79 -7.32 18.10
CA ARG A 16 -13.97 -6.10 18.05
C ARG A 16 -14.69 -4.93 17.35
N GLY A 17 -16.00 -5.03 17.15
CA GLY A 17 -16.82 -3.98 16.56
C GLY A 17 -16.82 -3.90 15.03
N PHE A 18 -16.20 -4.87 14.33
CA PHE A 18 -16.17 -4.86 12.86
C PHE A 18 -17.39 -5.55 12.25
N GLN A 19 -18.01 -4.88 11.28
CA GLN A 19 -18.90 -5.50 10.32
C GLN A 19 -18.08 -5.96 9.10
N ILE A 20 -18.20 -7.25 8.76
CA ILE A 20 -17.48 -7.83 7.62
C ILE A 20 -18.39 -7.94 6.41
N ILE A 21 -17.97 -7.33 5.30
CA ILE A 21 -18.59 -7.43 3.98
C ILE A 21 -17.67 -8.26 3.09
N ARG A 22 -18.21 -9.35 2.52
CA ARG A 22 -17.47 -10.26 1.62
C ARG A 22 -17.88 -10.00 0.19
N LEU A 23 -16.98 -9.48 -0.63
CA LEU A 23 -17.21 -9.34 -2.07
C LEU A 23 -16.29 -10.31 -2.81
N TYR A 24 -16.72 -11.55 -2.93
CA TYR A 24 -15.97 -12.58 -3.64
C TYR A 24 -16.66 -12.95 -4.95
N ASP A 25 -15.84 -13.30 -5.94
CA ASP A 25 -16.32 -14.04 -7.10
C ASP A 25 -17.00 -15.34 -6.60
N PRO A 26 -18.25 -15.64 -7.01
CA PRO A 26 -18.96 -16.84 -6.62
C PRO A 26 -18.23 -18.15 -6.96
N ARG A 27 -17.33 -18.12 -7.95
CA ARG A 27 -16.46 -19.25 -8.31
C ARG A 27 -15.38 -19.51 -7.28
N VAL A 28 -15.04 -18.49 -6.48
CA VAL A 28 -14.02 -18.57 -5.42
C VAL A 28 -14.65 -18.92 -4.08
N SER A 29 -15.82 -18.33 -3.74
CA SER A 29 -16.50 -18.59 -2.47
C SER A 29 -18.01 -18.44 -2.54
N SER A 30 -18.72 -19.34 -1.85
CA SER A 30 -20.16 -19.22 -1.57
C SER A 30 -20.49 -18.32 -0.38
N THR A 31 -19.50 -17.89 0.43
CA THR A 31 -19.71 -16.98 1.58
C THR A 31 -19.86 -15.51 1.16
N THR A 32 -19.96 -15.24 -0.14
CA THR A 32 -19.99 -13.89 -0.70
C THR A 32 -21.31 -13.16 -0.40
N ASN A 33 -21.23 -11.87 -0.12
CA ASN A 33 -22.35 -10.92 -0.07
C ASN A 33 -22.63 -10.26 -1.43
N GLY A 34 -21.86 -10.60 -2.46
CA GLY A 34 -22.06 -10.12 -3.84
C GLY A 34 -20.80 -10.30 -4.68
N THR A 35 -20.97 -10.49 -5.99
CA THR A 35 -19.84 -10.50 -6.91
C THR A 35 -19.21 -9.10 -6.95
N PRO A 36 -17.88 -8.97 -6.76
CA PRO A 36 -17.23 -7.68 -6.84
C PRO A 36 -17.44 -7.08 -8.23
N SER A 37 -17.97 -5.86 -8.27
CA SER A 37 -18.10 -5.04 -9.46
C SER A 37 -17.77 -3.61 -9.10
N GLN A 38 -17.47 -2.80 -10.11
CA GLN A 38 -17.14 -1.39 -9.92
C GLN A 38 -18.26 -0.63 -9.18
N ASP A 39 -19.51 -0.80 -9.59
CA ASP A 39 -20.63 -0.10 -8.96
C ASP A 39 -20.85 -0.55 -7.52
N LEU A 40 -20.73 -1.85 -7.25
CA LEU A 40 -20.92 -2.38 -5.90
C LEU A 40 -19.82 -1.91 -4.94
N ILE A 41 -18.57 -1.86 -5.40
CA ILE A 41 -17.46 -1.36 -4.58
C ILE A 41 -17.59 0.12 -4.33
N LYS A 42 -17.89 0.92 -5.36
CA LYS A 42 -18.16 2.35 -5.18
C LYS A 42 -19.28 2.58 -4.18
N TRP A 43 -20.35 1.80 -4.28
CA TRP A 43 -21.48 1.91 -3.35
C TRP A 43 -21.03 1.70 -1.89
N TRP A 44 -20.26 0.64 -1.62
CA TRP A 44 -19.74 0.37 -0.27
C TRP A 44 -18.73 1.40 0.22
N LEU A 45 -17.85 1.88 -0.66
CA LEU A 45 -16.91 2.96 -0.34
C LEU A 45 -17.67 4.24 0.07
N THR A 46 -18.74 4.58 -0.66
CA THR A 46 -19.63 5.71 -0.33
C THR A 46 -20.34 5.53 1.02
N GLN A 47 -20.73 4.29 1.38
CA GLN A 47 -21.31 4.01 2.71
C GLN A 47 -20.32 4.25 3.87
N GLY A 48 -19.01 4.34 3.57
CA GLY A 48 -17.96 4.55 4.55
C GLY A 48 -17.52 3.24 5.21
N VAL A 49 -16.37 2.73 4.80
CA VAL A 49 -15.72 1.54 5.38
C VAL A 49 -14.39 1.93 6.03
N GLY A 50 -14.02 1.26 7.12
CA GLY A 50 -12.74 1.53 7.80
C GLY A 50 -11.53 0.87 7.12
N PHE A 51 -11.75 -0.31 6.54
CA PHE A 51 -10.74 -1.06 5.82
C PHE A 51 -11.29 -1.58 4.49
N VAL A 52 -10.44 -1.61 3.47
CA VAL A 52 -10.68 -2.32 2.21
C VAL A 52 -9.55 -3.30 2.00
N ASN A 53 -9.87 -4.58 1.84
CA ASN A 53 -8.85 -5.61 1.64
C ASN A 53 -9.03 -6.36 0.31
N PHE A 54 -8.27 -5.95 -0.70
CA PHE A 54 -8.29 -6.51 -2.04
C PHE A 54 -7.32 -7.70 -2.19
N GLY A 55 -7.73 -8.71 -2.96
CA GLY A 55 -6.86 -9.80 -3.38
C GLY A 55 -7.32 -10.37 -4.71
N GLY A 56 -6.48 -10.26 -5.74
CA GLY A 56 -6.81 -10.60 -7.11
C GLY A 56 -5.73 -10.11 -8.08
N HIS A 57 -6.06 -10.07 -9.37
CA HIS A 57 -5.20 -9.44 -10.36
C HIS A 57 -5.27 -7.92 -10.24
N GLY A 58 -4.18 -7.25 -10.61
CA GLY A 58 -4.10 -5.81 -10.59
C GLY A 58 -3.05 -5.32 -11.56
N SER A 59 -3.08 -4.03 -11.80
CA SER A 59 -2.07 -3.26 -12.53
C SER A 59 -1.89 -1.91 -11.85
N ARG A 60 -1.00 -1.09 -12.38
CA ARG A 60 -0.69 0.26 -11.87
C ARG A 60 -1.91 1.14 -11.64
N ASP A 61 -2.98 0.92 -12.39
CA ASP A 61 -4.16 1.77 -12.50
C ASP A 61 -5.48 1.07 -12.10
N GLN A 62 -5.44 -0.18 -11.66
CA GLN A 62 -6.69 -0.88 -11.30
C GLN A 62 -6.51 -2.11 -10.40
N TRP A 63 -7.62 -2.40 -9.71
CA TRP A 63 -8.01 -3.75 -9.35
C TRP A 63 -8.75 -4.37 -10.52
N ASP A 64 -8.14 -5.39 -11.13
CA ASP A 64 -8.58 -5.88 -12.44
C ASP A 64 -10.04 -6.36 -12.44
N GLY A 65 -10.80 -5.89 -13.43
CA GLY A 65 -12.24 -6.16 -13.58
C GLY A 65 -13.14 -5.54 -12.50
N VAL A 66 -12.59 -4.70 -11.62
CA VAL A 66 -13.26 -4.35 -10.36
C VAL A 66 -13.22 -2.85 -10.04
N LEU A 67 -12.07 -2.17 -10.08
CA LEU A 67 -12.00 -0.72 -9.82
C LEU A 67 -10.78 -0.10 -10.52
N HIS A 68 -10.99 0.97 -11.28
CA HIS A 68 -9.94 1.66 -12.06
C HIS A 68 -9.75 3.12 -11.59
N THR A 69 -8.53 3.64 -11.68
CA THR A 69 -8.18 5.05 -11.41
C THR A 69 -9.12 6.04 -12.07
N LEU A 70 -9.38 5.95 -13.39
CA LEU A 70 -10.34 6.79 -14.12
C LEU A 70 -11.73 6.86 -13.46
N THR A 71 -12.16 5.78 -12.80
CA THR A 71 -13.43 5.75 -12.09
C THR A 71 -13.35 6.44 -10.74
N VAL A 72 -12.20 6.33 -10.06
CA VAL A 72 -11.91 7.14 -8.86
C VAL A 72 -11.80 8.62 -9.23
N ASP A 73 -11.22 8.91 -10.40
CA ASP A 73 -11.07 10.25 -11.01
C ASP A 73 -12.40 10.88 -11.41
N SER A 74 -13.39 10.05 -11.76
CA SER A 74 -14.75 10.52 -11.93
C SER A 74 -15.28 11.04 -10.59
N SER A 75 -16.04 12.12 -10.60
CA SER A 75 -16.67 12.68 -9.39
C SER A 75 -17.55 11.70 -8.61
N ALA A 76 -17.80 10.49 -9.12
CA ALA A 76 -18.73 9.52 -8.59
C ALA A 76 -18.24 8.70 -7.37
N LEU A 77 -17.05 8.95 -6.83
CA LEU A 77 -16.64 8.38 -5.53
C LEU A 77 -16.84 9.44 -4.44
N TYR A 78 -17.65 9.13 -3.43
CA TYR A 78 -17.99 10.06 -2.34
C TYR A 78 -17.90 9.35 -1.00
N ASN A 79 -16.70 9.15 -0.50
CA ASN A 79 -16.50 8.40 0.73
C ASN A 79 -16.81 9.29 1.94
N THR A 80 -17.78 8.88 2.75
CA THR A 80 -18.07 9.53 4.04
C THR A 80 -17.00 9.23 5.10
N LYS A 81 -16.15 8.22 4.85
CA LYS A 81 -14.99 7.83 5.67
C LYS A 81 -13.88 7.32 4.75
N LEU A 82 -12.64 7.74 4.99
CA LEU A 82 -11.48 7.30 4.23
C LEU A 82 -10.94 5.96 4.77
N PRO A 83 -10.97 4.87 3.99
CA PRO A 83 -10.45 3.58 4.44
C PRO A 83 -8.93 3.52 4.43
N ILE A 84 -8.39 2.61 5.23
CA ILE A 84 -7.06 2.03 5.00
C ILE A 84 -7.24 0.87 4.01
N VAL A 85 -6.50 0.92 2.91
CA VAL A 85 -6.60 -0.04 1.81
C VAL A 85 -5.41 -0.97 1.82
N THR A 86 -5.64 -2.28 1.78
CA THR A 86 -4.59 -3.29 1.57
C THR A 86 -4.86 -4.05 0.27
N SER A 87 -3.86 -4.17 -0.60
CA SER A 87 -3.99 -4.81 -1.89
C SER A 87 -2.94 -5.90 -2.08
N VAL A 88 -3.42 -7.13 -2.28
CA VAL A 88 -2.62 -8.29 -2.66
C VAL A 88 -2.79 -8.56 -4.15
N GLY A 89 -2.48 -7.56 -4.98
CA GLY A 89 -2.49 -7.63 -6.44
C GLY A 89 -1.17 -7.12 -7.01
N CYS A 90 -0.80 -7.59 -8.19
CA CYS A 90 0.42 -7.13 -8.88
C CYS A 90 0.28 -5.65 -9.28
N GLY A 91 1.35 -4.88 -9.16
CA GLY A 91 1.48 -3.52 -9.69
C GLY A 91 0.52 -2.48 -9.10
N THR A 92 -0.38 -2.85 -8.18
CA THR A 92 -1.39 -1.92 -7.65
C THR A 92 -0.80 -0.80 -6.79
N ALA A 93 0.51 -0.76 -6.63
CA ALA A 93 1.25 0.29 -5.95
C ALA A 93 2.52 0.69 -6.72
N GLN A 94 2.50 0.58 -8.05
CA GLN A 94 3.63 0.92 -8.91
C GLN A 94 3.81 2.43 -9.06
N PHE A 95 4.51 3.06 -8.12
CA PHE A 95 4.80 4.50 -8.09
C PHE A 95 6.10 4.90 -8.82
N ALA A 96 6.83 3.91 -9.34
CA ALA A 96 8.09 4.14 -10.04
C ALA A 96 8.20 3.20 -11.23
N VAL A 97 9.04 3.58 -12.19
CA VAL A 97 9.42 2.71 -13.30
C VAL A 97 10.05 1.41 -12.79
N GLN A 98 9.89 0.33 -13.55
CA GLN A 98 10.42 -1.00 -13.22
C GLN A 98 11.54 -1.42 -14.18
N PRO A 99 12.78 -0.93 -14.00
CA PRO A 99 13.92 -1.45 -14.73
C PRO A 99 14.11 -2.95 -14.45
N PRO A 100 14.50 -3.75 -15.44
CA PRO A 100 14.73 -3.38 -16.85
C PRO A 100 13.50 -3.54 -17.75
N TYR A 101 12.33 -3.82 -17.19
CA TYR A 101 11.14 -4.11 -17.98
C TYR A 101 10.59 -2.86 -18.68
N GLU A 102 10.59 -1.72 -17.98
CA GLU A 102 10.11 -0.43 -18.47
C GLU A 102 11.26 0.50 -18.84
N SER A 103 10.95 1.54 -19.63
CA SER A 103 11.90 2.59 -19.97
C SER A 103 12.44 3.28 -18.72
N TYR A 104 13.74 3.54 -18.69
CA TYR A 104 14.39 4.28 -17.62
C TYR A 104 15.66 4.97 -18.12
N VAL A 105 16.12 5.99 -17.40
CA VAL A 105 17.43 6.61 -17.60
C VAL A 105 18.40 6.04 -16.56
N ASP A 106 19.57 5.61 -16.99
CA ASP A 106 20.60 5.07 -16.09
C ASP A 106 21.48 6.18 -15.47
N ILE A 107 22.30 5.81 -14.49
CA ILE A 107 23.27 6.70 -13.82
C ILE A 107 24.30 7.38 -14.75
N ASN A 108 24.44 6.90 -15.99
CA ASN A 108 25.32 7.47 -17.00
C ASN A 108 24.56 8.43 -17.95
N GLY A 109 23.27 8.65 -17.72
CA GLY A 109 22.40 9.45 -18.59
C GLY A 109 21.94 8.71 -19.86
N GLN A 110 22.14 7.40 -19.95
CA GLN A 110 21.68 6.59 -21.06
C GLN A 110 20.20 6.23 -20.88
N THR A 111 19.40 6.50 -21.91
CA THR A 111 18.00 6.05 -21.96
C THR A 111 17.92 4.60 -22.43
N HIS A 112 17.21 3.80 -21.64
CA HIS A 112 16.82 2.43 -21.95
C HIS A 112 15.33 2.42 -22.32
N SER A 113 14.97 1.69 -23.38
CA SER A 113 13.57 1.47 -23.76
C SER A 113 12.91 0.40 -22.89
N GLY A 114 13.69 -0.48 -22.27
CA GLY A 114 13.19 -1.59 -21.47
C GLY A 114 12.73 -2.78 -22.33
N ILE A 115 12.70 -3.95 -21.69
CA ILE A 115 12.48 -5.23 -22.39
C ILE A 115 11.05 -5.37 -22.90
N ASN A 116 10.07 -4.78 -22.21
CA ASN A 116 8.68 -4.79 -22.68
C ASN A 116 8.52 -4.05 -24.02
N TYR A 117 9.49 -3.20 -24.37
CA TYR A 117 9.53 -2.42 -25.60
C TYR A 117 10.62 -2.91 -26.57
N GLY A 118 11.12 -4.14 -26.38
CA GLY A 118 12.01 -4.81 -27.33
C GLY A 118 13.50 -4.58 -27.10
N GLU A 119 13.90 -3.90 -26.02
CA GLU A 119 15.31 -3.86 -25.64
C GLU A 119 15.80 -5.26 -25.23
N LEU A 120 16.91 -5.70 -25.82
CA LEU A 120 17.46 -7.01 -25.51
C LEU A 120 18.05 -7.02 -24.10
N TRP A 121 17.75 -8.06 -23.32
CA TRP A 121 18.39 -8.27 -22.04
C TRP A 121 19.92 -8.36 -22.24
N PRO A 122 20.72 -7.50 -21.61
CA PRO A 122 22.16 -7.54 -21.82
C PRO A 122 22.71 -8.88 -21.35
N THR A 123 23.66 -9.44 -22.11
CA THR A 123 24.36 -10.68 -21.72
C THR A 123 25.21 -10.52 -20.45
N SER A 124 25.42 -9.28 -20.01
CA SER A 124 25.94 -8.91 -18.68
C SER A 124 24.90 -9.19 -17.59
N LEU A 125 25.32 -9.86 -16.50
CA LEU A 125 24.50 -10.11 -15.32
C LEU A 125 24.13 -8.85 -14.52
N THR A 126 24.68 -7.69 -14.90
CA THR A 126 24.46 -6.41 -14.21
C THR A 126 23.96 -5.37 -15.22
N LEU A 127 22.75 -4.91 -15.00
CA LEU A 127 22.16 -3.76 -15.67
C LEU A 127 22.67 -2.47 -15.01
N PRO A 128 22.86 -1.39 -15.78
CA PRO A 128 23.07 -0.07 -15.21
C PRO A 128 21.94 0.29 -14.25
N GLN A 129 22.28 0.90 -13.11
CA GLN A 129 21.29 1.34 -12.13
C GLN A 129 20.51 2.54 -12.69
N PRO A 130 19.21 2.68 -12.39
CA PRO A 130 18.46 3.89 -12.73
C PRO A 130 19.01 5.11 -11.98
N VAL A 131 18.98 6.30 -12.59
CA VAL A 131 19.11 7.55 -11.82
C VAL A 131 17.97 7.68 -10.82
N SER A 132 18.23 8.33 -9.69
CA SER A 132 17.24 8.52 -8.63
C SER A 132 16.00 9.29 -9.07
N ILE A 133 16.12 10.17 -10.07
CA ILE A 133 15.01 10.94 -10.63
C ILE A 133 14.75 10.42 -12.03
N GLN A 134 13.61 9.78 -12.21
CA GLN A 134 13.11 9.32 -13.50
C GLN A 134 12.08 10.32 -14.03
N ALA A 135 11.82 10.30 -15.34
CA ALA A 135 10.69 11.04 -15.87
C ALA A 135 9.40 10.49 -15.26
N ASP A 136 8.56 11.38 -14.75
CA ASP A 136 7.23 11.01 -14.26
C ASP A 136 6.33 10.73 -15.47
N ILE A 137 6.08 9.45 -15.71
CA ILE A 137 5.36 8.97 -16.89
C ILE A 137 4.05 8.27 -16.53
N HIS A 138 3.74 8.09 -15.24
CA HIS A 138 2.47 7.55 -14.77
C HIS A 138 2.29 7.68 -13.25
N ASP A 139 1.07 8.05 -12.84
CA ASP A 139 0.62 7.95 -11.46
C ASP A 139 0.16 6.52 -11.11
N SER A 140 0.44 6.11 -9.89
CA SER A 140 0.03 4.84 -9.31
C SER A 140 -1.37 4.89 -8.71
N PHE A 141 -2.01 3.73 -8.59
CA PHE A 141 -3.34 3.66 -7.98
C PHE A 141 -3.40 4.26 -6.55
N PRO A 142 -2.39 4.09 -5.68
CA PRO A 142 -2.32 4.80 -4.41
C PRO A 142 -2.26 6.32 -4.57
N GLU A 143 -1.51 6.86 -5.53
CA GLU A 143 -1.46 8.31 -5.77
C GLU A 143 -2.84 8.85 -6.15
N HIS A 144 -3.59 8.15 -7.00
CA HIS A 144 -4.98 8.50 -7.26
C HIS A 144 -5.82 8.48 -5.97
N MET A 145 -5.79 7.38 -5.21
CA MET A 145 -6.60 7.23 -4.01
C MET A 145 -6.24 8.20 -2.88
N LEU A 146 -4.98 8.63 -2.77
CA LEU A 146 -4.47 9.40 -1.62
C LEU A 146 -4.28 10.89 -1.95
N CYS A 147 -3.86 11.22 -3.17
CA CYS A 147 -3.48 12.59 -3.56
C CYS A 147 -4.57 13.24 -4.42
N TYR A 148 -4.96 12.61 -5.52
CA TYR A 148 -5.97 13.16 -6.44
C TYR A 148 -7.37 13.17 -5.83
N HIS A 149 -7.64 12.24 -4.91
CA HIS A 149 -8.93 12.05 -4.23
C HIS A 149 -8.79 12.07 -2.71
N ALA A 150 -7.92 12.92 -2.17
CA ALA A 150 -7.63 12.97 -0.73
C ALA A 150 -8.88 13.10 0.17
N ASP A 151 -9.96 13.69 -0.32
CA ASP A 151 -11.23 13.90 0.40
C ASP A 151 -12.22 12.74 0.29
N LYS A 152 -12.03 11.84 -0.67
CA LYS A 152 -13.03 10.80 -1.05
C LYS A 152 -12.44 9.46 -1.46
N GLY A 153 -11.13 9.30 -1.43
CA GLY A 153 -10.39 8.10 -1.79
C GLY A 153 -10.08 7.26 -0.56
N ALA A 154 -8.80 7.20 -0.17
CA ALA A 154 -8.30 6.46 1.00
C ALA A 154 -7.46 7.36 1.90
N ILE A 155 -7.20 6.92 3.14
CA ILE A 155 -6.26 7.59 4.06
C ILE A 155 -4.89 6.93 4.05
N ALA A 156 -4.82 5.66 3.64
CA ALA A 156 -3.59 4.92 3.45
C ALA A 156 -3.78 3.77 2.46
N TYR A 157 -2.68 3.35 1.86
CA TYR A 157 -2.64 2.21 0.94
C TYR A 157 -1.41 1.34 1.22
N TYR A 158 -1.60 0.03 1.32
CA TYR A 158 -0.52 -0.94 1.44
C TYR A 158 -0.62 -1.97 0.31
N GLY A 159 0.33 -1.98 -0.62
CA GLY A 159 0.24 -2.83 -1.81
C GLY A 159 1.55 -3.06 -2.54
N CYS A 160 1.49 -3.86 -3.60
CA CYS A 160 2.67 -4.33 -4.32
C CYS A 160 3.07 -3.41 -5.48
N VAL A 161 4.34 -2.99 -5.50
CA VAL A 161 4.94 -2.17 -6.56
C VAL A 161 5.11 -2.97 -7.85
N THR A 162 5.40 -4.27 -7.75
CA THR A 162 5.66 -5.14 -8.91
C THR A 162 4.84 -6.44 -8.83
N GLY A 163 5.43 -7.62 -9.00
CA GLY A 163 4.70 -8.89 -8.92
C GLY A 163 4.42 -9.34 -7.48
N ALA A 164 3.13 -9.50 -7.13
CA ALA A 164 2.67 -10.17 -5.92
C ALA A 164 2.58 -11.68 -6.16
N GLN A 165 3.28 -12.50 -5.35
CA GLN A 165 3.19 -13.98 -5.46
C GLN A 165 2.33 -14.54 -4.33
N ALA A 166 2.02 -15.84 -4.37
CA ALA A 166 1.10 -16.47 -3.42
C ALA A 166 1.42 -16.26 -1.93
N TRP A 167 2.65 -15.89 -1.57
CA TRP A 167 3.07 -15.59 -0.19
C TRP A 167 2.72 -14.17 0.28
N SER A 168 2.43 -13.22 -0.61
CA SER A 168 2.03 -11.86 -0.21
C SER A 168 0.76 -11.84 0.66
N LYS A 169 -0.09 -12.87 0.55
CA LYS A 169 -1.22 -13.09 1.45
C LYS A 169 -0.84 -13.15 2.94
N TYR A 170 0.41 -13.50 3.26
CA TYR A 170 0.91 -13.52 4.63
C TYR A 170 1.28 -12.12 5.12
N LEU A 171 1.86 -11.25 4.28
CA LEU A 171 2.04 -9.85 4.62
C LEU A 171 0.70 -9.19 4.95
N ASP A 172 -0.31 -9.47 4.14
CA ASP A 172 -1.69 -9.05 4.38
C ASP A 172 -2.23 -9.59 5.71
N GLU A 173 -2.14 -10.91 5.96
CA GLU A 173 -2.61 -11.49 7.23
C GLU A 173 -1.87 -10.91 8.46
N PHE A 174 -0.55 -10.73 8.37
CA PHE A 174 0.26 -10.16 9.45
C PHE A 174 0.02 -8.67 9.66
N PHE A 175 -0.30 -7.91 8.61
CA PHE A 175 -0.67 -6.50 8.75
C PHE A 175 -1.88 -6.34 9.68
N TYR A 176 -2.94 -7.11 9.43
CA TYR A 176 -4.13 -7.09 10.28
C TYR A 176 -3.93 -7.78 11.64
N GLU A 177 -3.00 -8.74 11.75
CA GLU A 177 -2.62 -9.29 13.05
C GLU A 177 -2.06 -8.22 14.00
N GLY A 178 -1.35 -7.22 13.45
CA GLY A 178 -0.84 -6.09 14.22
C GLY A 178 -1.92 -5.15 14.75
N TYR A 179 -3.17 -5.28 14.29
CA TYR A 179 -4.25 -4.36 14.66
C TYR A 179 -4.65 -4.47 16.15
N ASN A 180 -4.77 -3.30 16.78
CA ASN A 180 -5.47 -3.08 18.03
C ASN A 180 -6.11 -1.68 18.04
N GLU A 181 -6.96 -1.38 19.03
CA GLU A 181 -7.75 -0.14 19.11
C GLU A 181 -6.91 1.15 19.22
N THR A 182 -5.61 1.06 19.51
CA THR A 182 -4.73 2.21 19.72
C THR A 182 -3.53 2.25 18.79
N VAL A 183 -3.47 1.31 17.84
CA VAL A 183 -2.30 1.05 17.00
C VAL A 183 -2.03 2.20 16.02
N LYS A 184 -0.76 2.42 15.70
CA LYS A 184 -0.38 3.25 14.56
C LYS A 184 -0.29 2.40 13.29
N LEU A 185 -0.58 3.00 12.15
CA LEU A 185 -0.51 2.35 10.85
C LEU A 185 0.88 1.74 10.58
N GLY A 186 1.93 2.48 10.93
CA GLY A 186 3.32 2.04 10.83
C GLY A 186 3.62 0.83 11.69
N ASP A 187 3.02 0.70 12.87
CA ASP A 187 3.21 -0.47 13.75
C ASP A 187 2.60 -1.73 13.13
N MET A 188 1.45 -1.60 12.46
CA MET A 188 0.83 -2.70 11.70
C MET A 188 1.73 -3.13 10.53
N TRP A 189 2.33 -2.17 9.82
CA TRP A 189 3.27 -2.46 8.72
C TRP A 189 4.57 -3.09 9.22
N ILE A 190 5.16 -2.59 10.31
CA ILE A 190 6.33 -3.18 10.96
C ILE A 190 6.03 -4.62 11.39
N ASN A 191 4.86 -4.88 11.98
CA ASN A 191 4.45 -6.24 12.35
C ASN A 191 4.36 -7.13 11.11
N ALA A 192 3.79 -6.65 10.01
CA ALA A 192 3.69 -7.39 8.75
C ALA A 192 5.05 -7.85 8.23
N VAL A 193 5.98 -6.90 8.09
CA VAL A 193 7.33 -7.15 7.58
C VAL A 193 8.13 -8.02 8.53
N THR A 194 8.11 -7.71 9.84
CA THR A 194 8.86 -8.46 10.86
C THR A 194 8.41 -9.90 10.91
N LYS A 195 7.10 -10.15 10.98
CA LYS A 195 6.59 -11.53 11.00
C LYS A 195 6.84 -12.28 9.72
N TYR A 196 6.78 -11.62 8.57
CA TYR A 196 7.13 -12.27 7.31
C TYR A 196 8.58 -12.72 7.28
N CYS A 197 9.50 -11.86 7.71
CA CYS A 197 10.92 -12.17 7.79
C CYS A 197 11.21 -13.24 8.85
N ASP A 198 10.56 -13.17 10.01
CA ASP A 198 10.79 -14.06 11.14
C ASP A 198 10.03 -15.39 11.03
N ALA A 199 9.06 -15.47 10.11
CA ALA A 199 8.33 -16.70 9.82
C ALA A 199 9.24 -17.74 9.19
N SER A 200 9.92 -18.48 10.06
CA SER A 200 10.70 -19.66 9.71
C SER A 200 9.82 -20.77 9.13
N LYS A 201 10.49 -21.79 8.55
CA LYS A 201 9.93 -23.08 8.08
C LYS A 201 8.97 -23.78 9.08
N THR A 202 8.93 -23.33 10.32
CA THR A 202 8.36 -24.03 11.49
C THR A 202 7.39 -23.20 12.33
N ILE A 203 6.99 -21.99 11.94
CA ILE A 203 5.85 -21.36 12.64
C ILE A 203 4.62 -22.23 12.38
N TYR A 204 4.10 -22.87 13.43
CA TYR A 204 3.03 -23.90 13.37
C TYR A 204 1.77 -23.51 12.58
N ARG A 205 1.57 -22.22 12.29
CA ARG A 205 0.45 -21.67 11.52
C ARG A 205 0.80 -21.29 10.07
N TYR A 206 2.08 -21.07 9.75
CA TYR A 206 2.54 -20.54 8.46
C TYR A 206 3.75 -21.32 7.95
N SER A 207 3.56 -22.08 6.86
CA SER A 207 4.67 -22.74 6.17
C SER A 207 5.20 -21.83 5.06
N LEU A 208 6.14 -20.93 5.40
CA LEU A 208 6.82 -20.09 4.41
C LEU A 208 7.99 -20.80 3.73
N GLY A 209 8.48 -21.92 4.28
CA GLY A 209 9.61 -22.62 3.70
C GLY A 209 10.91 -21.80 3.81
N SER A 210 11.72 -21.78 2.75
CA SER A 210 12.98 -21.02 2.71
C SER A 210 12.81 -19.52 2.42
N ILE A 211 11.60 -18.98 2.61
CA ILE A 211 11.23 -17.59 2.30
C ILE A 211 11.07 -16.86 3.65
N GLY A 212 11.86 -15.82 3.91
CA GLY A 212 11.98 -15.13 5.22
C GLY A 212 13.39 -14.59 5.42
N ARG A 213 13.95 -14.57 6.65
CA ARG A 213 15.38 -14.27 6.92
C ARG A 213 16.36 -15.34 6.41
N GLY A 214 15.86 -16.44 5.86
CA GLY A 214 16.71 -17.42 5.20
C GLY A 214 17.36 -16.77 3.99
N GLU A 215 18.69 -16.75 3.95
CA GLU A 215 19.43 -16.45 2.73
C GLU A 215 18.94 -17.44 1.68
N THR A 216 18.12 -17.00 0.73
CA THR A 216 18.00 -17.73 -0.53
C THR A 216 19.38 -17.62 -1.15
N SER A 217 20.24 -18.59 -0.87
CA SER A 217 21.61 -18.63 -1.40
C SER A 217 21.57 -18.33 -2.89
N VAL A 218 22.62 -17.67 -3.40
CA VAL A 218 22.88 -17.08 -4.73
C VAL A 218 22.27 -17.81 -5.95
N ARG A 219 21.84 -19.06 -5.82
CA ARG A 219 20.87 -19.70 -6.69
C ARG A 219 19.88 -20.44 -5.80
N SER A 220 18.60 -20.08 -5.85
CA SER A 220 17.47 -20.92 -5.42
C SER A 220 17.36 -22.23 -6.24
N GLY A 221 18.49 -22.82 -6.65
CA GLY A 221 18.58 -23.75 -7.77
C GLY A 221 18.22 -23.13 -9.13
N GLY A 222 18.03 -21.82 -9.21
CA GLY A 222 17.42 -21.15 -10.37
C GLY A 222 15.90 -21.02 -10.28
N ASP A 223 15.28 -21.39 -9.16
CA ASP A 223 13.86 -21.16 -8.93
C ASP A 223 13.59 -19.68 -8.64
N TRP A 224 13.28 -18.93 -9.70
CA TRP A 224 12.93 -17.51 -9.62
C TRP A 224 11.72 -17.25 -8.71
N PHE A 225 10.80 -18.22 -8.58
CA PHE A 225 9.57 -18.05 -7.83
C PHE A 225 9.85 -18.02 -6.32
N LEU A 226 10.82 -18.80 -5.83
CA LEU A 226 11.30 -18.73 -4.45
C LEU A 226 11.96 -17.38 -4.14
N VAL A 227 12.79 -16.86 -5.06
CA VAL A 227 13.42 -15.54 -4.91
C VAL A 227 12.36 -14.44 -4.89
N ALA A 228 11.37 -14.53 -5.77
CA ALA A 228 10.25 -13.60 -5.80
C ALA A 228 9.40 -13.67 -4.51
N GLY A 229 9.29 -14.84 -3.90
CA GLY A 229 8.76 -15.04 -2.55
C GLY A 229 9.58 -14.31 -1.48
N TYR A 230 10.89 -14.53 -1.43
CA TYR A 230 11.79 -13.85 -0.49
C TYR A 230 11.69 -12.32 -0.57
N HIS A 231 11.57 -11.78 -1.78
CA HIS A 231 11.43 -10.33 -2.00
C HIS A 231 10.04 -9.75 -1.71
N GLN A 232 9.04 -10.50 -1.22
CA GLN A 232 7.70 -9.88 -0.99
C GLN A 232 7.76 -8.62 -0.11
N PRO A 233 8.45 -8.59 1.06
CA PRO A 233 8.40 -7.42 1.93
C PRO A 233 8.93 -6.15 1.28
N ILE A 234 9.97 -6.27 0.44
CA ILE A 234 10.57 -5.11 -0.26
C ILE A 234 9.75 -4.65 -1.47
N LYS A 235 8.76 -5.44 -1.91
CA LYS A 235 7.84 -5.07 -3.00
C LYS A 235 6.56 -4.44 -2.48
N PHE A 236 6.26 -4.57 -1.19
CA PHE A 236 5.02 -4.10 -0.60
C PHE A 236 5.25 -2.79 0.16
N MET A 237 4.76 -1.69 -0.39
CA MET A 237 4.99 -0.35 0.14
C MET A 237 3.75 0.18 0.85
N LEU A 238 3.99 0.88 1.96
CA LEU A 238 2.98 1.64 2.68
C LEU A 238 3.00 3.08 2.17
N PHE A 239 1.85 3.56 1.72
CA PHE A 239 1.58 4.93 1.32
C PHE A 239 0.60 5.54 2.34
N GLY A 240 0.92 6.73 2.84
CA GLY A 240 0.21 7.38 3.93
C GLY A 240 1.12 7.59 5.14
N ASP A 241 0.60 8.24 6.18
CA ASP A 241 1.37 8.56 7.38
C ASP A 241 1.53 7.31 8.29
N PRO A 242 2.74 6.76 8.49
CA PRO A 242 2.94 5.64 9.41
C PRO A 242 2.61 6.00 10.87
N SER A 243 2.55 7.28 11.22
CA SER A 243 2.17 7.76 12.54
C SER A 243 0.64 7.76 12.77
N LEU A 244 -0.15 7.62 11.69
CA LEU A 244 -1.62 7.63 11.72
C LEU A 244 -2.15 6.62 12.74
N ARG A 245 -2.96 7.10 13.68
CA ARG A 245 -3.68 6.24 14.63
C ARG A 245 -4.90 5.62 13.97
N VAL A 246 -4.92 4.30 13.88
CA VAL A 246 -5.97 3.56 13.20
C VAL A 246 -7.25 3.60 14.04
N GLY A 247 -8.38 3.94 13.41
CA GLY A 247 -9.65 4.18 14.11
C GLY A 247 -9.81 5.62 14.62
N GLY A 248 -8.79 6.47 14.47
CA GLY A 248 -8.80 7.87 14.93
C GLY A 248 -8.63 8.01 16.44
N LEU A 249 -8.66 9.26 16.91
CA LEU A 249 -8.66 9.58 18.34
C LEU A 249 -10.11 9.81 18.79
N ALA A 250 -10.60 9.00 19.72
CA ALA A 250 -11.88 9.28 20.38
C ALA A 250 -11.81 10.67 21.04
N ASN A 251 -12.80 11.52 20.78
CA ASN A 251 -12.95 12.89 21.31
C ASN A 251 -11.88 13.92 20.85
N ARG A 252 -11.05 13.58 19.85
CA ARG A 252 -10.16 14.53 19.20
C ARG A 252 -10.20 14.36 17.69
N PRO A 253 -11.38 14.56 17.04
CA PRO A 253 -11.41 14.63 15.59
C PRO A 253 -10.43 15.73 15.16
N PRO A 254 -9.54 15.48 14.18
CA PRO A 254 -8.70 16.54 13.66
C PRO A 254 -9.62 17.65 13.15
N SER A 255 -9.54 18.82 13.77
CA SER A 255 -10.09 20.02 13.16
C SER A 255 -9.17 20.37 12.01
N ALA A 256 -9.70 20.39 10.79
CA ALA A 256 -9.02 21.03 9.68
C ALA A 256 -8.86 22.50 10.05
N SER A 257 -7.71 22.82 10.64
CA SER A 257 -7.31 24.20 10.83
C SER A 257 -7.22 24.79 9.43
N THR A 258 -8.02 25.83 9.16
CA THR A 258 -7.95 26.62 7.91
C THR A 258 -6.67 27.47 7.87
N LEU A 259 -5.59 27.00 8.46
CA LEU A 259 -4.28 27.60 8.30
C LEU A 259 -3.82 27.20 6.90
N THR A 260 -4.13 28.06 5.94
CA THR A 260 -3.23 28.25 4.80
C THR A 260 -1.86 28.52 5.40
N PRO A 261 -0.88 27.61 5.26
CA PRO A 261 0.47 27.91 5.68
C PRO A 261 0.88 29.20 4.95
N GLU A 262 1.35 30.22 5.67
CA GLU A 262 1.91 31.39 5.00
C GLU A 262 3.14 30.92 4.21
N ASP A 263 3.28 31.39 2.97
CA ASP A 263 4.43 31.06 2.14
C ASP A 263 5.72 31.51 2.85
N ILE A 264 6.57 30.55 3.22
CA ILE A 264 7.88 30.82 3.79
C ILE A 264 8.82 31.16 2.65
N THR A 265 9.10 32.44 2.45
CA THR A 265 10.10 32.89 1.47
C THR A 265 11.45 33.04 2.16
N ILE A 266 12.45 32.25 1.74
CA ILE A 266 13.84 32.34 2.22
C ILE A 266 14.78 32.69 1.07
N THR A 267 15.81 33.48 1.36
CA THR A 267 16.88 33.75 0.39
C THR A 267 17.81 32.55 0.32
N GLU A 268 18.22 32.18 -0.89
CA GLU A 268 19.20 31.10 -1.12
C GLU A 268 20.48 31.34 -0.31
N GLY A 269 20.98 30.29 0.35
CA GLY A 269 22.16 30.36 1.23
C GLY A 269 21.88 30.79 2.68
N THR A 270 20.61 31.02 3.04
CA THR A 270 20.22 31.37 4.42
C THR A 270 19.71 30.14 5.17
N THR A 271 20.11 29.98 6.43
CA THR A 271 19.54 28.95 7.31
C THR A 271 18.18 29.40 7.83
N TYR A 272 17.15 28.60 7.57
CA TYR A 272 15.85 28.74 8.21
C TYR A 272 15.66 27.62 9.22
N THR A 273 15.23 27.98 10.43
CA THR A 273 14.87 27.01 11.47
C THR A 273 13.36 26.97 11.57
N PHE A 274 12.77 25.86 11.14
CA PHE A 274 11.34 25.65 11.28
C PHE A 274 10.94 25.57 12.75
N ASN A 275 9.89 26.28 13.10
CA ASN A 275 9.24 26.28 14.40
C ASN A 275 7.82 25.72 14.29
N VAL A 276 7.26 25.31 15.42
CA VAL A 276 5.91 24.71 15.49
C VAL A 276 4.82 25.61 14.89
N ALA A 277 5.01 26.94 14.96
CA ALA A 277 4.08 27.92 14.39
C ALA A 277 4.01 27.89 12.86
N ASP A 278 5.07 27.45 12.17
CA ASP A 278 5.18 27.45 10.70
C ASP A 278 4.31 26.36 10.06
N TYR A 279 3.97 25.34 10.84
CA TYR A 279 3.21 24.18 10.36
C TYR A 279 1.70 24.31 10.60
N GLY A 280 1.26 25.25 11.44
CA GLY A 280 -0.17 25.50 11.66
C GLY A 280 -0.98 24.31 12.17
N PHE A 281 -0.35 23.30 12.78
CA PHE A 281 -1.08 22.17 13.35
C PHE A 281 -1.26 22.33 14.85
N THR A 282 -2.44 22.81 15.23
CA THR A 282 -2.97 22.69 16.58
C THR A 282 -4.02 21.60 16.62
N ASP A 283 -4.22 20.95 17.76
CA ASP A 283 -5.46 20.20 17.98
C ASP A 283 -6.68 21.14 18.01
N HIS A 284 -7.88 20.58 18.12
CA HIS A 284 -9.13 21.34 18.18
C HIS A 284 -9.23 22.27 19.41
N GLU A 285 -8.39 22.05 20.42
CA GLU A 285 -8.26 22.86 21.64
C GLU A 285 -7.24 24.01 21.47
N GLY A 286 -6.60 24.13 20.30
CA GLY A 286 -5.56 25.13 20.04
C GLY A 286 -4.20 24.75 20.63
N THR A 287 -4.02 23.50 21.09
CA THR A 287 -2.76 23.01 21.63
C THR A 287 -1.82 22.66 20.48
N PRO A 288 -0.58 23.17 20.45
CA PRO A 288 0.40 22.79 19.45
C PRO A 288 0.67 21.28 19.52
N LEU A 289 0.64 20.60 18.36
CA LEU A 289 1.06 19.20 18.29
C LEU A 289 2.55 19.11 18.63
N THR A 290 2.85 18.65 19.84
CA THR A 290 4.23 18.36 20.25
C THR A 290 4.62 17.00 19.70
N TYR A 291 5.46 17.00 18.66
CA TYR A 291 6.15 15.80 18.22
C TYR A 291 7.00 15.28 19.38
N ARG A 292 6.79 14.02 19.77
CA ARG A 292 7.70 13.26 20.64
C ARG A 292 8.47 12.28 19.78
#